data_AF-A0AAU9LTH6-F1
#
_entry.id   AF-A0AAU9LTH6-F1
#
_cell.length_a   1.000
_cell.length_b   1.000
_cell.length_c   1.000
_cell.angle_alpha   90.00
_cell.angle_beta   90.00
_cell.angle_gamma   90.00
#
_symmetry.space_group_name_H-M   'P 1'
#
loop_
_entity.id
_entity.type
_entity.pdbx_description
1 polymer ?
#
loop_
_entity_poly.entity_id
_entity_poly.type
_entity_poly.pdbx_seq_one_letter_code
_entity_poly.pdbx_strand_id
1 'polypeptide(L)'
;MEISKVTLEIFSKLEQQWLSQRESSKKTRVLSIDGGGTTGIPSGAALIHLEDQIQAKTGNSGSRIIDFFDIIAGTGIGALLAAMLNADDGNGRPRFTAREAVKFISDRNSELFKVKNVGVVHRRRMFSGKSMEKVLKEALTRDDGKVLTLKDTCKPLIVPCYDLNSSAPFVSPEPTPPNRLATTSISGKFAEPHRLIRQCSSHFISHQSTCVVGIVLDGVSETVDQILGNAFCWNHADYVRIQANGYLNGGVGPTVSMEKMLNERGVETLPFGGKRLMTETNGQRIETFVQRLVGSSLPPSPCKNTTVSQHVDGR
;
A
#
# COMPACT_ATOMS: atom_id res chain seq x y z
N MET A 1 -19.32 -31.71 31.09
CA MET A 1 -20.20 -31.01 30.13
C MET A 1 -20.74 -29.80 30.88
N GLU A 2 -20.49 -28.54 30.57
CA GLU A 2 -20.76 -27.87 29.28
C GLU A 2 -20.00 -26.53 29.09
N ILE A 3 -18.85 -26.28 29.72
CA ILE A 3 -18.08 -25.04 29.43
C ILE A 3 -17.65 -25.00 27.95
N SER A 4 -17.26 -26.14 27.38
CA SER A 4 -16.88 -26.24 25.96
C SER A 4 -18.06 -25.99 25.01
N LYS A 5 -19.27 -26.42 25.37
CA LYS A 5 -20.47 -26.18 24.56
C LYS A 5 -20.89 -24.73 24.59
N VAL A 6 -20.92 -24.11 25.78
CA VAL A 6 -21.24 -22.68 25.92
C VAL A 6 -20.24 -21.82 25.17
N THR A 7 -18.94 -22.13 25.27
CA THR A 7 -17.90 -21.43 24.52
C THR A 7 -18.06 -21.61 23.01
N LEU A 8 -18.30 -22.83 22.53
CA LEU A 8 -18.56 -23.10 21.11
C LEU A 8 -19.82 -22.39 20.60
N GLU A 9 -20.86 -22.31 21.43
CA GLU A 9 -22.11 -21.65 21.08
C GLU A 9 -21.94 -20.13 21.06
N ILE A 10 -21.15 -19.55 21.97
CA ILE A 10 -20.75 -18.14 21.93
C ILE A 10 -19.93 -17.85 20.67
N PHE A 11 -18.92 -18.67 20.35
CA PHE A 11 -18.14 -18.49 19.13
C PHE A 11 -19.00 -18.63 17.87
N SER A 12 -19.91 -19.60 17.83
CA SER A 12 -20.81 -19.80 16.70
C SER A 12 -21.79 -18.64 16.54
N LYS A 13 -22.33 -18.09 17.63
CA LYS A 13 -23.19 -16.89 17.60
C LYS A 13 -22.41 -15.64 17.20
N LEU A 14 -21.19 -15.46 17.69
CA LEU A 14 -20.31 -14.35 17.28
C LEU A 14 -19.95 -14.46 15.81
N GLU A 15 -19.60 -15.66 15.33
CA GLU A 15 -19.29 -15.94 13.93
C GLU A 15 -20.51 -15.73 13.04
N GLN A 16 -21.69 -16.22 13.41
CA GLN A 16 -22.93 -15.94 12.69
C GLN A 16 -23.29 -14.46 12.69
N GLN A 17 -23.08 -13.73 13.78
CA GLN A 17 -23.34 -12.29 13.85
C GLN A 17 -22.35 -11.48 12.98
N TRP A 18 -21.09 -11.92 12.93
CA TRP A 18 -20.06 -11.34 12.06
C TRP A 18 -20.30 -11.65 10.57
N LEU A 19 -20.78 -12.87 10.27
CA LEU A 19 -21.08 -13.31 8.91
C LEU A 19 -22.43 -12.80 8.40
N SER A 20 -23.43 -12.64 9.26
CA SER A 20 -24.78 -12.18 8.89
C SER A 20 -24.87 -10.67 8.64
N GLN A 21 -23.97 -9.85 9.20
CA GLN A 21 -23.84 -8.44 8.83
C GLN A 21 -23.18 -8.24 7.45
N ARG A 22 -22.75 -9.32 6.81
CA ARG A 22 -22.18 -9.27 5.47
C ARG A 22 -23.30 -9.47 4.45
N GLU A 23 -24.03 -8.40 4.14
CA GLU A 23 -24.79 -8.35 2.90
C GLU A 23 -23.85 -8.79 1.76
N SER A 24 -24.22 -9.83 1.03
CA SER A 24 -23.39 -10.35 -0.06
C SER A 24 -23.34 -9.34 -1.21
N SER A 25 -22.14 -8.84 -1.55
CA SER A 25 -21.65 -8.80 -2.94
C SER A 25 -20.32 -8.07 -3.16
N LYS A 26 -19.84 -7.20 -2.24
CA LYS A 26 -18.60 -6.44 -2.49
C LYS A 26 -17.39 -7.04 -1.76
N LYS A 27 -16.46 -7.63 -2.52
CA LYS A 27 -15.12 -8.00 -2.02
C LYS A 27 -14.32 -6.72 -1.73
N THR A 28 -13.71 -6.64 -0.54
CA THR A 28 -12.75 -5.57 -0.19
C THR A 28 -11.41 -5.87 -0.83
N ARG A 29 -10.84 -4.90 -1.54
CA ARG A 29 -9.56 -5.06 -2.24
C ARG A 29 -8.49 -4.22 -1.56
N VAL A 30 -7.40 -4.87 -1.15
CA VAL A 30 -6.29 -4.24 -0.42
C VAL A 30 -5.02 -4.34 -1.25
N LEU A 31 -4.33 -3.21 -1.43
CA LEU A 31 -2.98 -3.16 -1.97
C LEU A 31 -2.00 -2.89 -0.82
N SER A 32 -1.06 -3.81 -0.59
CA SER A 32 0.03 -3.61 0.37
C SER A 32 1.35 -3.50 -0.37
N ILE A 33 2.11 -2.44 -0.09
CA ILE A 33 3.39 -2.16 -0.73
C ILE A 33 4.50 -2.23 0.33
N ASP A 34 5.23 -3.34 0.32
CA ASP A 34 6.38 -3.52 1.19
C ASP A 34 7.50 -2.54 0.82
N GLY A 35 8.14 -2.00 1.87
CA GLY A 35 9.40 -1.28 1.75
C GLY A 35 10.60 -2.22 1.69
N GLY A 36 11.70 -1.73 1.13
CA GLY A 36 12.97 -2.48 1.09
C GLY A 36 14.07 -1.64 0.45
N GLY A 37 15.13 -1.35 1.22
CA GLY A 37 16.23 -0.50 0.77
C GLY A 37 15.81 0.92 0.39
N THR A 38 16.60 1.56 -0.48
CA THR A 38 16.41 2.95 -0.90
C THR A 38 15.89 3.11 -2.33
N THR A 39 15.83 2.04 -3.12
CA THR A 39 15.53 2.17 -4.56
C THR A 39 14.09 1.82 -4.90
N GLY A 40 13.44 0.93 -4.14
CA GLY A 40 12.04 0.55 -4.35
C GLY A 40 11.76 -0.06 -5.73
N ILE A 41 12.80 -0.48 -6.46
CA ILE A 41 12.69 -0.92 -7.86
C ILE A 41 11.76 -2.13 -8.02
N PRO A 42 11.83 -3.19 -7.17
CA PRO A 42 10.91 -4.32 -7.29
C PRO A 42 9.44 -3.91 -7.20
N SER A 43 9.09 -3.15 -6.14
CA SER A 43 7.72 -2.67 -5.93
C SER A 43 7.30 -1.72 -7.05
N GLY A 44 8.20 -0.83 -7.50
CA GLY A 44 7.95 0.09 -8.60
C GLY A 44 7.68 -0.61 -9.93
N ALA A 45 8.47 -1.63 -10.29
CA ALA A 45 8.27 -2.41 -11.50
C ALA A 45 6.91 -3.14 -11.50
N ALA A 46 6.55 -3.75 -10.36
CA ALA A 46 5.26 -4.41 -10.20
C ALA A 46 4.08 -3.43 -10.31
N LEU A 47 4.17 -2.25 -9.69
CA LEU A 47 3.12 -1.23 -9.74
C LEU A 47 2.93 -0.67 -11.14
N ILE A 48 4.03 -0.37 -11.85
CA ILE A 48 3.95 0.10 -13.25
C ILE A 48 3.28 -0.95 -14.12
N HIS A 49 3.73 -2.21 -14.02
CA HIS A 49 3.15 -3.29 -14.81
C HIS A 49 1.68 -3.52 -14.46
N LEU A 50 1.31 -3.45 -13.18
CA LEU A 50 -0.08 -3.54 -12.72
C LEU A 50 -0.96 -2.45 -13.35
N GLU A 51 -0.51 -1.19 -13.33
CA GLU A 51 -1.27 -0.09 -13.92
C GLU A 51 -1.37 -0.21 -15.45
N ASP A 52 -0.28 -0.57 -16.13
CA ASP A 52 -0.26 -0.80 -17.58
C ASP A 52 -1.26 -1.92 -17.96
N GLN A 53 -1.29 -3.03 -17.22
CA GLN A 53 -2.24 -4.13 -17.44
C GLN A 53 -3.69 -3.72 -17.16
N ILE A 54 -3.94 -2.93 -16.11
CA ILE A 54 -5.27 -2.39 -15.82
C ILE A 54 -5.76 -1.52 -16.99
N GLN A 55 -4.92 -0.63 -17.50
CA GLN A 55 -5.26 0.25 -18.61
C GLN A 55 -5.51 -0.56 -19.89
N ALA A 56 -4.66 -1.54 -20.20
CA ALA A 56 -4.83 -2.42 -21.35
C ALA A 56 -6.13 -3.22 -21.27
N LYS A 57 -6.45 -3.77 -20.09
CA LYS A 57 -7.65 -4.60 -19.89
C LYS A 57 -8.95 -3.79 -19.90
N THR A 58 -8.90 -2.55 -19.42
CA THR A 58 -10.06 -1.65 -19.38
C THR A 58 -10.25 -0.87 -20.68
N GLY A 59 -9.24 -0.79 -21.53
CA GLY A 59 -9.23 0.08 -22.71
C GLY A 59 -9.19 1.58 -22.38
N ASN A 60 -8.86 1.94 -21.14
CA ASN A 60 -8.87 3.32 -20.65
C ASN A 60 -7.50 3.69 -20.06
N SER A 61 -6.76 4.57 -20.73
CA SER A 61 -5.48 5.11 -20.26
C SER A 61 -5.61 6.02 -19.04
N GLY A 62 -6.83 6.48 -18.74
CA GLY A 62 -7.18 7.18 -17.51
C GLY A 62 -7.32 6.26 -16.30
N SER A 63 -7.41 4.93 -16.47
CA SER A 63 -7.52 4.01 -15.33
C SER A 63 -6.25 4.06 -14.46
N ARG A 64 -6.44 4.07 -13.14
CA ARG A 64 -5.37 4.14 -12.15
C ARG A 64 -5.49 2.99 -11.17
N ILE A 65 -4.38 2.61 -10.54
CA ILE A 65 -4.37 1.54 -9.53
C ILE A 65 -5.47 1.77 -8.47
N ILE A 66 -5.56 2.98 -7.92
CA ILE A 66 -6.50 3.30 -6.84
C ILE A 66 -7.99 3.18 -7.21
N ASP A 67 -8.33 3.11 -8.50
CA ASP A 67 -9.72 2.89 -8.94
C ASP A 67 -10.19 1.46 -8.64
N PHE A 68 -9.24 0.53 -8.51
CA PHE A 68 -9.49 -0.90 -8.34
C PHE A 68 -9.24 -1.43 -6.93
N PHE A 69 -8.73 -0.59 -6.02
CA PHE A 69 -8.47 -0.97 -4.63
C PHE A 69 -9.26 -0.08 -3.67
N ASP A 70 -9.77 -0.69 -2.59
CA ASP A 70 -10.53 0.02 -1.56
C ASP A 70 -9.60 0.57 -0.46
N ILE A 71 -8.44 -0.08 -0.22
CA ILE A 71 -7.48 0.30 0.82
C ILE A 71 -6.06 0.16 0.28
N ILE A 72 -5.21 1.14 0.57
CA ILE A 72 -3.78 1.10 0.24
C ILE A 72 -2.97 1.09 1.54
N ALA A 73 -1.96 0.24 1.63
CA ALA A 73 -1.03 0.17 2.74
C ALA A 73 0.41 0.20 2.21
N GLY A 74 1.33 0.79 2.98
CA GLY A 74 2.73 0.76 2.61
C GLY A 74 3.69 1.06 3.75
N THR A 75 4.89 0.48 3.68
CA THR A 75 5.97 0.67 4.66
C THR A 75 7.22 1.22 3.99
N GLY A 76 8.01 2.05 4.70
CA GLY A 76 9.24 2.64 4.14
C GLY A 76 9.04 3.33 2.78
N ILE A 77 9.77 2.90 1.76
CA ILE A 77 9.64 3.42 0.38
C ILE A 77 8.29 3.04 -0.25
N GLY A 78 7.71 1.91 0.16
CA GLY A 78 6.37 1.51 -0.21
C GLY A 78 5.30 2.45 0.34
N ALA A 79 5.52 3.06 1.52
CA ALA A 79 4.65 4.12 2.04
C ALA A 79 4.70 5.39 1.19
N LEU A 80 5.87 5.74 0.64
CA LEU A 80 6.01 6.87 -0.28
C LEU A 80 5.27 6.61 -1.58
N LEU A 81 5.46 5.44 -2.19
CA LEU A 81 4.73 5.02 -3.39
C LEU A 81 3.21 5.00 -3.14
N ALA A 82 2.77 4.41 -2.03
CA ALA A 82 1.38 4.36 -1.63
C ALA A 82 0.77 5.77 -1.47
N ALA A 83 1.49 6.69 -0.82
CA ALA A 83 1.04 8.07 -0.63
C ALA A 83 0.95 8.82 -1.97
N MET A 84 1.95 8.66 -2.86
CA MET A 84 1.94 9.32 -4.17
C MET A 84 0.82 8.79 -5.08
N LEU A 85 0.67 7.47 -5.18
CA LEU A 85 -0.40 6.85 -5.97
C LEU A 85 -1.81 7.24 -5.51
N ASN A 86 -1.95 7.64 -4.25
CA ASN A 86 -3.21 7.94 -3.60
C ASN A 86 -3.42 9.43 -3.32
N ALA A 87 -2.47 10.30 -3.72
CA ALA A 87 -2.54 11.74 -3.50
C ALA A 87 -3.62 12.37 -4.39
N ASP A 88 -4.61 13.03 -3.79
CA ASP A 88 -5.72 13.66 -4.53
C ASP A 88 -5.27 14.92 -5.27
N ASP A 89 -5.61 15.01 -6.55
CA ASP A 89 -5.42 16.18 -7.41
C ASP A 89 -6.44 17.31 -7.11
N GLY A 90 -7.40 17.07 -6.23
CA GLY A 90 -8.48 17.98 -5.86
C GLY A 90 -9.80 17.73 -6.58
N ASN A 91 -9.80 16.84 -7.57
CA ASN A 91 -10.99 16.39 -8.29
C ASN A 91 -11.38 14.96 -7.90
N GLY A 92 -10.80 14.42 -6.83
CA GLY A 92 -11.01 13.03 -6.40
C GLY A 92 -10.24 12.03 -7.27
N ARG A 93 -9.20 12.47 -7.97
CA ARG A 93 -8.38 11.64 -8.87
C ARG A 93 -6.92 11.65 -8.42
N PRO A 94 -6.15 10.59 -8.70
CA PRO A 94 -4.79 10.52 -8.22
C PRO A 94 -3.90 11.43 -9.06
N ARG A 95 -3.05 12.21 -8.39
CA ARG A 95 -2.09 13.13 -9.01
C ARG A 95 -0.99 12.41 -9.80
N PHE A 96 -0.66 11.18 -9.42
CA PHE A 96 0.46 10.43 -10.00
C PHE A 96 -0.01 9.11 -10.61
N THR A 97 0.49 8.81 -11.80
CA THR A 97 0.59 7.44 -12.32
C THR A 97 1.66 6.67 -11.54
N ALA A 98 1.61 5.33 -11.61
CA ALA A 98 2.66 4.48 -11.06
C ALA A 98 4.02 4.81 -11.67
N ARG A 99 4.07 5.10 -12.97
CA ARG A 99 5.30 5.46 -13.67
C ARG A 99 5.88 6.78 -13.19
N GLU A 100 5.05 7.80 -12.99
CA GLU A 100 5.48 9.09 -12.46
C GLU A 100 5.96 8.99 -11.01
N ALA A 101 5.24 8.24 -10.15
CA ALA A 101 5.63 8.05 -8.75
C ALA A 101 7.00 7.37 -8.63
N VAL A 102 7.23 6.29 -9.40
CA VAL A 102 8.52 5.58 -9.42
C VAL A 102 9.63 6.46 -10.00
N LYS A 103 9.35 7.19 -11.09
CA LYS A 103 10.31 8.12 -11.69
C LYS A 103 10.72 9.21 -10.72
N PHE A 104 9.77 9.80 -10.00
CA PHE A 104 10.05 10.84 -9.01
C PHE A 104 10.99 10.36 -7.91
N ILE A 105 10.73 9.17 -7.34
CA ILE A 105 11.58 8.58 -6.29
C ILE A 105 12.98 8.25 -6.84
N SER A 106 13.07 7.76 -8.07
CA SER A 106 14.34 7.49 -8.74
C SER A 106 15.15 8.77 -8.96
N ASP A 107 14.53 9.81 -9.50
CA ASP A 107 15.19 11.07 -9.81
C ASP A 107 15.65 11.82 -8.55
N ARG A 108 14.83 11.77 -7.49
CA ARG A 108 15.12 12.45 -6.21
C ARG A 108 15.79 11.53 -5.18
N ASN A 109 16.27 10.36 -5.59
CA ASN A 109 16.80 9.33 -4.68
C ASN A 109 17.93 9.85 -3.78
N SER A 110 18.88 10.58 -4.37
CA SER A 110 20.04 11.14 -3.65
C SER A 110 19.65 12.20 -2.62
N GLU A 111 18.55 12.91 -2.83
CA GLU A 111 18.00 13.89 -1.90
C GLU A 111 17.13 13.25 -0.82
N LEU A 112 16.28 12.28 -1.19
CA LEU A 112 15.46 11.49 -0.26
C LEU A 112 16.33 10.74 0.75
N PHE A 113 17.40 10.12 0.25
CA PHE A 113 18.31 9.26 1.02
C PHE A 113 19.67 9.92 1.22
N LYS A 114 19.67 11.26 1.35
CA LYS A 114 20.89 12.03 1.64
C LYS A 114 21.49 11.59 2.97
N VAL A 115 22.64 10.94 2.91
CA VAL A 115 23.35 10.43 4.09
C VAL A 115 23.93 11.59 4.92
N LYS A 116 23.69 11.53 6.23
CA LYS A 116 24.43 12.28 7.25
C LYS A 116 25.37 11.32 7.95
N ASN A 117 26.66 11.64 7.93
CA ASN A 117 27.64 10.94 8.75
C ASN A 117 27.55 11.48 10.18
N VAL A 118 27.14 10.64 11.13
CA VAL A 118 27.03 11.01 12.54
C VAL A 118 27.97 10.13 13.36
N GLY A 119 28.90 10.76 14.09
CA GLY A 119 29.83 10.13 15.03
C GLY A 119 31.17 9.67 14.44
N VAL A 120 32.20 9.64 15.30
CA VAL A 120 33.62 9.34 14.94
C VAL A 120 33.98 7.85 15.12
N VAL A 121 33.28 7.13 16.02
CA VAL A 121 33.70 5.77 16.44
C VAL A 121 32.82 4.64 15.87
N HIS A 122 31.54 4.91 15.56
CA HIS A 122 30.64 3.95 14.89
C HIS A 122 29.76 4.73 13.89
N ARG A 123 30.11 4.70 12.60
CA ARG A 123 29.38 5.44 11.56
C ARG A 123 27.97 4.85 11.39
N ARG A 124 27.00 5.38 12.12
CA ARG A 124 25.58 5.17 11.81
C ARG A 124 25.26 6.01 10.58
N ARG A 125 24.99 5.37 9.45
CA ARG A 125 24.41 6.05 8.29
C ARG A 125 22.96 6.40 8.65
N MET A 126 22.71 7.69 8.87
CA MET A 126 21.37 8.23 9.04
C MET A 126 20.99 9.06 7.83
N PHE A 127 19.72 9.07 7.46
CA PHE A 127 19.23 9.94 6.39
C PHE A 127 18.84 11.32 6.91
N SER A 128 19.01 12.33 6.08
CA SER A 128 18.65 13.71 6.40
C SER A 128 17.13 13.91 6.36
N GLY A 129 16.49 13.90 7.53
CA GLY A 129 15.05 14.19 7.63
C GLY A 129 14.61 15.51 6.98
N LYS A 130 15.41 16.57 7.10
CA LYS A 130 15.14 17.87 6.45
C LYS A 130 15.15 17.79 4.91
N SER A 131 16.02 16.93 4.36
CA SER A 131 16.14 16.74 2.91
C SER A 131 14.91 16.01 2.38
N MET A 132 14.55 14.91 3.04
CA MET A 132 13.36 14.15 2.72
C MET A 132 12.08 14.96 2.91
N GLU A 133 11.93 15.70 4.01
CA GLU A 133 10.77 16.58 4.25
C GLU A 133 10.61 17.61 3.13
N LYS A 134 11.71 18.21 2.66
CA LYS A 134 11.69 19.13 1.52
C LYS A 134 11.20 18.43 0.24
N VAL A 135 11.78 17.29 -0.12
CA VAL A 135 11.40 16.54 -1.34
C VAL A 135 9.94 16.10 -1.28
N LEU A 136 9.49 15.57 -0.14
CA LEU A 136 8.11 15.12 0.02
C LEU A 136 7.12 16.28 0.03
N LYS A 137 7.49 17.43 0.58
CA LYS A 137 6.68 18.64 0.50
C LYS A 137 6.54 19.10 -0.95
N GLU A 138 7.61 19.09 -1.72
CA GLU A 138 7.55 19.42 -3.17
C GLU A 138 6.67 18.44 -3.94
N ALA A 139 6.78 17.14 -3.66
CA ALA A 139 5.99 16.10 -4.33
C ALA A 139 4.49 16.20 -3.99
N LEU A 140 4.19 16.38 -2.71
CA LEU A 140 2.84 16.36 -2.15
C LEU A 140 2.29 17.77 -1.96
N THR A 141 2.73 18.72 -2.78
CA THR A 141 2.06 20.02 -2.93
C THR A 141 1.26 20.00 -4.22
N ARG A 142 -0.04 20.27 -4.10
CA ARG A 142 -0.95 20.39 -5.23
C ARG A 142 -0.69 21.71 -5.98
N ASP A 143 -1.17 21.81 -7.21
CA ASP A 143 -0.90 22.95 -8.10
C ASP A 143 -1.45 24.29 -7.57
N ASP A 144 -2.43 24.24 -6.66
CA ASP A 144 -2.96 25.40 -5.93
C ASP A 144 -2.09 25.82 -4.71
N GLY A 145 -0.95 25.16 -4.51
CA GLY A 145 -0.03 25.42 -3.40
C GLY A 145 -0.40 24.72 -2.08
N LYS A 146 -1.48 23.92 -2.05
CA LYS A 146 -1.86 23.16 -0.84
C LYS A 146 -0.92 21.97 -0.62
N VAL A 147 -0.30 21.92 0.55
CA VAL A 147 0.43 20.73 1.02
C VAL A 147 -0.58 19.67 1.45
N LEU A 148 -0.53 18.51 0.80
CA LEU A 148 -1.46 17.41 1.01
C LEU A 148 -1.24 16.72 2.35
N THR A 149 -2.33 16.23 2.92
CA THR A 149 -2.40 15.55 4.20
C THR A 149 -2.95 14.14 4.03
N LEU A 150 -2.98 13.34 5.11
CA LEU A 150 -3.65 12.04 5.10
C LEU A 150 -5.16 12.11 4.81
N LYS A 151 -5.78 13.29 4.88
CA LYS A 151 -7.18 13.51 4.51
C LYS A 151 -7.35 13.81 3.01
N ASP A 152 -6.26 14.15 2.34
CA ASP A 152 -6.27 14.51 0.91
C ASP A 152 -5.83 13.32 0.06
N THR A 153 -6.29 12.12 0.45
CA THR A 153 -6.04 10.87 -0.25
C THR A 153 -7.32 10.36 -0.90
N CYS A 154 -7.23 9.79 -2.10
CA CYS A 154 -8.39 9.31 -2.84
C CYS A 154 -9.07 8.08 -2.17
N LYS A 155 -8.30 7.28 -1.43
CA LYS A 155 -8.73 6.08 -0.69
C LYS A 155 -8.10 6.05 0.71
N PRO A 156 -8.64 5.25 1.65
CA PRO A 156 -7.97 4.98 2.92
C PRO A 156 -6.53 4.50 2.75
N LEU A 157 -5.60 5.24 3.36
CA LEU A 157 -4.17 4.95 3.37
C LEU A 157 -3.71 4.49 4.77
N ILE A 158 -3.00 3.36 4.82
CA ILE A 158 -2.42 2.80 6.05
C ILE A 158 -0.91 2.88 5.99
N VAL A 159 -0.32 3.69 6.88
CA VAL A 159 1.14 3.78 7.06
C VAL A 159 1.47 3.41 8.51
N PRO A 160 1.99 2.20 8.77
CA PRO A 160 2.41 1.82 10.11
C PRO A 160 3.64 2.64 10.50
N CYS A 161 3.66 3.11 11.74
CA CYS A 161 4.72 3.91 12.30
C CYS A 161 5.07 3.44 13.71
N TYR A 162 6.27 3.79 14.13
CA TYR A 162 6.75 3.49 15.46
C TYR A 162 7.13 4.80 16.14
N ASP A 163 6.47 5.12 17.24
CA ASP A 163 6.81 6.30 18.02
C ASP A 163 7.84 5.93 19.09
N LEU A 164 9.05 6.46 18.92
CA LEU A 164 10.17 6.21 19.82
C LEU A 164 9.93 6.79 21.23
N ASN A 165 9.09 7.82 21.35
CA ASN A 165 8.83 8.44 22.65
C ASN A 165 7.89 7.58 23.50
N SER A 166 6.87 7.00 22.88
CA SER A 166 5.91 6.11 23.56
C SER A 166 6.31 4.64 23.53
N SER A 167 7.34 4.27 22.77
CA SER A 167 7.76 2.86 22.56
C SER A 167 6.63 1.96 22.05
N ALA A 168 5.68 2.54 21.30
CA ALA A 168 4.47 1.87 20.85
C ALA A 168 4.31 1.97 19.32
N PRO A 169 3.77 0.92 18.68
CA PRO A 169 3.33 1.01 17.29
C PRO A 169 2.13 1.95 17.19
N PHE A 170 2.13 2.78 16.16
CA PHE A 170 1.06 3.70 15.82
C PHE A 170 0.64 3.47 14.37
N VAL A 171 -0.63 3.17 14.15
CA VAL A 171 -1.24 3.10 12.82
C VAL A 171 -2.10 4.33 12.65
N SER A 172 -1.82 5.15 11.62
CA SER A 172 -2.68 6.28 11.25
C SER A 172 -3.69 5.82 10.21
N PRO A 173 -4.94 5.47 10.58
CA PRO A 173 -6.02 5.40 9.60
C PRO A 173 -6.49 6.81 9.24
N GLU A 174 -6.98 6.97 8.00
CA GLU A 174 -7.78 8.15 7.61
C GLU A 174 -9.02 8.26 8.54
N PRO A 175 -9.44 9.47 8.98
CA PRO A 175 -10.69 9.62 9.71
C PRO A 175 -11.88 9.29 8.80
N THR A 176 -12.65 8.26 9.15
CA THR A 176 -13.88 7.88 8.46
C THR A 176 -14.94 8.98 8.51
N PRO A 177 -15.77 9.16 7.46
CA PRO A 177 -16.92 10.06 7.52
C PRO A 177 -17.92 9.57 8.59
N PRO A 178 -18.66 10.49 9.24
CA PRO A 178 -19.38 10.23 10.50
C PRO A 178 -20.52 9.21 10.44
N ASN A 179 -20.92 8.73 9.25
CA ASN A 179 -22.07 7.83 9.07
C ASN A 179 -21.72 6.34 8.98
N ARG A 180 -20.51 5.91 9.36
CA ARG A 180 -20.16 4.48 9.41
C ARG A 180 -19.62 4.12 10.80
N LEU A 181 -20.48 3.47 11.59
CA LEU A 181 -20.19 3.00 12.95
C LEU A 181 -18.96 2.07 12.98
N ALA A 182 -17.86 2.56 13.53
CA ALA A 182 -16.87 1.79 14.28
C ALA A 182 -16.04 2.74 15.17
N THR A 183 -16.45 2.82 16.43
CA THR A 183 -15.63 3.23 17.58
C THR A 183 -14.26 2.57 17.53
N THR A 184 -13.16 3.33 17.60
CA THR A 184 -12.42 3.52 18.85
C THR A 184 -11.66 4.85 18.78
N SER A 185 -12.08 5.83 19.59
CA SER A 185 -11.29 7.03 19.83
C SER A 185 -10.13 6.70 20.77
N ILE A 186 -8.91 7.07 20.39
CA ILE A 186 -7.89 7.46 21.36
C ILE A 186 -7.44 8.87 20.99
N SER A 187 -7.89 9.79 21.85
CA SER A 187 -7.55 11.20 22.08
C SER A 187 -7.36 12.15 20.89
N GLY A 188 -8.28 13.11 20.84
CA GLY A 188 -8.17 14.35 20.10
C GLY A 188 -6.88 15.10 20.37
N LYS A 189 -6.10 15.23 19.31
CA LYS A 189 -5.24 16.33 18.86
C LYS A 189 -4.69 15.83 17.52
N PHE A 190 -4.21 16.71 16.66
CA PHE A 190 -3.47 16.36 15.43
C PHE A 190 -4.28 16.15 14.14
N ALA A 191 -4.83 17.26 13.66
CA ALA A 191 -5.26 17.46 12.28
C ALA A 191 -4.35 18.52 11.61
N GLU A 192 -3.05 18.23 11.45
CA GLU A 192 -2.07 19.19 10.90
C GLU A 192 -1.40 18.66 9.62
N PRO A 193 -1.24 19.50 8.57
CA PRO A 193 -0.79 19.07 7.24
C PRO A 193 0.63 18.52 7.16
N HIS A 194 1.48 18.85 8.14
CA HIS A 194 2.88 18.39 8.18
C HIS A 194 3.05 16.91 8.56
N ARG A 195 1.98 16.19 8.95
CA ARG A 195 2.11 14.85 9.53
C ARG A 195 2.35 13.73 8.54
N LEU A 196 1.77 13.73 7.34
CA LEU A 196 2.07 12.69 6.32
C LEU A 196 3.57 12.69 5.99
N ILE A 197 4.11 13.87 5.70
CA ILE A 197 5.52 14.08 5.40
C ILE A 197 6.40 13.69 6.60
N ARG A 198 6.06 14.13 7.82
CA ARG A 198 6.80 13.75 9.03
C ARG A 198 6.71 12.27 9.36
N GLN A 199 5.60 11.63 9.06
CA GLN A 199 5.35 10.22 9.36
C GLN A 199 6.16 9.31 8.41
N CYS A 200 6.06 9.58 7.11
CA CYS A 200 6.95 8.98 6.10
C CYS A 200 8.43 9.26 6.40
N SER A 201 8.75 10.48 6.86
CA SER A 201 10.12 10.86 7.18
C SER A 201 10.67 10.18 8.44
N SER A 202 9.89 10.14 9.53
CA SER A 202 10.32 9.58 10.82
C SER A 202 10.57 8.08 10.73
N HIS A 203 9.73 7.35 9.97
CA HIS A 203 9.88 5.92 9.77
C HIS A 203 11.13 5.56 8.94
N PHE A 204 11.56 6.45 8.03
CA PHE A 204 12.76 6.24 7.22
C PHE A 204 14.06 6.60 7.96
N ILE A 205 14.00 7.45 8.99
CA ILE A 205 15.17 7.94 9.73
C ILE A 205 15.74 6.88 10.72
N SER A 206 14.97 5.85 11.08
CA SER A 206 15.46 4.77 11.93
C SER A 206 16.18 3.67 11.13
N HIS A 207 17.51 3.73 11.09
CA HIS A 207 18.44 2.62 10.87
C HIS A 207 18.16 1.68 9.67
N GLN A 208 18.23 2.18 8.44
CA GLN A 208 18.29 1.33 7.22
C GLN A 208 19.71 0.76 6.96
N SER A 209 20.61 0.73 7.95
CA SER A 209 22.04 0.48 7.70
C SER A 209 22.69 -0.60 8.56
N THR A 210 21.90 -1.42 9.25
CA THR A 210 22.42 -2.62 9.92
C THR A 210 21.87 -3.86 9.23
N CYS A 211 22.74 -4.86 8.98
CA CYS A 211 22.36 -6.18 8.47
C CYS A 211 21.18 -6.79 9.27
N VAL A 212 21.15 -6.50 10.58
CA VAL A 212 20.06 -6.87 11.51
C VAL A 212 18.69 -6.38 11.05
N VAL A 213 18.58 -5.15 10.53
CA VAL A 213 17.29 -4.60 10.06
C VAL A 213 16.84 -5.29 8.78
N GLY A 214 17.76 -5.62 7.87
CA GLY A 214 17.45 -6.44 6.69
C GLY A 214 16.91 -7.82 7.08
N ILE A 215 17.61 -8.52 7.99
CA ILE A 215 17.18 -9.84 8.48
C ILE A 215 15.81 -9.78 9.16
N VAL A 216 15.57 -8.76 9.99
CA VAL A 216 14.27 -8.56 10.65
C VAL A 216 13.17 -8.29 9.63
N LEU A 217 13.41 -7.43 8.63
CA LEU A 217 12.43 -7.13 7.59
C LEU A 217 12.11 -8.35 6.72
N ASP A 218 13.13 -9.13 6.34
CA ASP A 218 12.95 -10.38 5.59
C ASP A 218 12.15 -11.40 6.42
N GLY A 219 12.48 -11.53 7.71
CA GLY A 219 11.75 -12.39 8.65
C GLY A 219 10.30 -11.97 8.86
N VAL A 220 10.03 -10.67 8.95
CA VAL A 220 8.66 -10.12 9.03
C VAL A 220 7.90 -10.40 7.74
N SER A 221 8.48 -10.14 6.57
CA SER A 221 7.81 -10.36 5.29
C SER A 221 7.48 -11.85 5.08
N GLU A 222 8.38 -12.76 5.46
CA GLU A 222 8.14 -14.21 5.45
C GLU A 222 7.04 -14.64 6.43
N THR A 223 7.05 -14.09 7.66
CA THR A 223 6.03 -14.41 8.67
C THR A 223 4.65 -13.93 8.24
N VAL A 224 4.55 -12.70 7.71
CA VAL A 224 3.30 -12.14 7.18
C VAL A 224 2.77 -12.99 6.03
N ASP A 225 3.63 -13.44 5.13
CA ASP A 225 3.23 -14.31 4.03
C ASP A 225 2.80 -15.70 4.47
N GLN A 226 3.46 -16.30 5.45
CA GLN A 226 3.01 -17.55 6.05
C GLN A 226 1.61 -17.40 6.65
N ILE A 227 1.37 -16.32 7.40
CA ILE A 227 0.07 -16.06 8.02
C ILE A 227 -1.01 -15.85 6.94
N LEU A 228 -0.74 -15.02 5.93
CA LEU A 228 -1.71 -14.75 4.85
C LEU A 228 -1.91 -15.97 3.95
N GLY A 229 -0.85 -16.68 3.56
CA GLY A 229 -0.94 -17.93 2.80
C GLY A 229 -1.77 -18.99 3.54
N ASN A 230 -1.60 -19.11 4.86
CA ASN A 230 -2.43 -19.97 5.69
C ASN A 230 -3.90 -19.48 5.76
N ALA A 231 -4.13 -18.18 5.91
CA ALA A 231 -5.48 -17.62 6.00
C ALA A 231 -6.25 -17.77 4.68
N PHE A 232 -5.56 -17.67 3.53
CA PHE A 232 -6.13 -17.80 2.19
C PHE A 232 -5.96 -19.20 1.59
N CYS A 233 -5.59 -20.23 2.37
CA CYS A 233 -5.33 -21.57 1.84
C CYS A 233 -6.53 -22.24 1.15
N TRP A 234 -7.76 -21.81 1.48
CA TRP A 234 -8.98 -22.30 0.83
C TRP A 234 -9.33 -21.50 -0.44
N ASN A 235 -8.65 -20.39 -0.68
CA ASN A 235 -8.86 -19.51 -1.82
C ASN A 235 -7.57 -18.76 -2.17
N HIS A 236 -6.55 -19.52 -2.61
CA HIS A 236 -5.22 -19.03 -2.96
C HIS A 236 -5.24 -17.92 -4.02
N ALA A 237 -6.32 -17.83 -4.81
CA ALA A 237 -6.46 -16.83 -5.83
C ALA A 237 -6.69 -15.42 -5.23
N ASP A 238 -7.25 -15.29 -4.03
CA ASP A 238 -7.58 -13.99 -3.43
C ASP A 238 -6.39 -13.34 -2.68
N TYR A 239 -5.24 -14.01 -2.61
CA TYR A 239 -3.98 -13.48 -2.10
C TYR A 239 -2.84 -13.64 -3.13
N VAL A 240 -2.34 -12.52 -3.63
CA VAL A 240 -1.26 -12.50 -4.62
C VAL A 240 -0.07 -11.72 -4.06
N ARG A 241 1.01 -12.43 -3.72
CA ARG A 241 2.28 -11.83 -3.33
C ARG A 241 3.26 -11.82 -4.49
N ILE A 242 3.70 -10.63 -4.88
CA ILE A 242 4.75 -10.43 -5.89
C ILE A 242 6.07 -10.14 -5.15
N GLN A 243 7.12 -10.90 -5.44
CA GLN A 243 8.42 -10.77 -4.80
C GLN A 243 9.53 -10.76 -5.85
N ALA A 244 10.64 -10.10 -5.53
CA ALA A 244 11.87 -10.17 -6.32
C ALA A 244 12.94 -10.89 -5.50
N ASN A 245 13.25 -12.14 -5.87
CA ASN A 245 14.19 -12.99 -5.15
C ASN A 245 15.65 -12.71 -5.58
N GLY A 246 15.86 -12.09 -6.75
CA GLY A 246 17.19 -11.78 -7.28
C GLY A 246 17.92 -10.59 -6.65
N TYR A 247 17.29 -9.84 -5.73
CA TYR A 247 17.80 -8.55 -5.23
C TYR A 247 18.73 -8.63 -4.00
N LEU A 248 18.84 -9.80 -3.35
CA LEU A 248 19.62 -9.95 -2.10
C LEU A 248 21.13 -10.11 -2.32
N ASN A 249 21.56 -10.51 -3.53
CA ASN A 249 22.97 -10.71 -3.84
C ASN A 249 23.62 -9.43 -4.41
N GLY A 250 23.82 -8.41 -3.57
CA GLY A 250 24.93 -7.41 -3.55
C GLY A 250 25.50 -6.81 -4.86
N GLY A 251 24.95 -7.08 -6.03
CA GLY A 251 25.42 -6.63 -7.32
C GLY A 251 24.79 -5.30 -7.65
N VAL A 252 25.45 -4.22 -7.26
CA VAL A 252 25.14 -2.88 -7.76
C VAL A 252 25.55 -2.84 -9.24
N GLY A 253 24.62 -3.22 -10.11
CA GLY A 253 24.62 -2.87 -11.52
C GLY A 253 23.48 -1.87 -11.80
N PRO A 254 23.65 -0.83 -12.64
CA PRO A 254 22.67 0.26 -12.81
C PRO A 254 21.37 -0.15 -13.53
N THR A 255 21.21 -1.42 -13.87
CA THR A 255 20.18 -1.91 -14.80
C THR A 255 19.73 -3.31 -14.40
N VAL A 256 19.26 -3.48 -13.16
CA VAL A 256 18.28 -4.54 -12.93
C VAL A 256 16.99 -4.09 -13.60
N SER A 257 16.81 -4.49 -14.86
CA SER A 257 15.69 -4.11 -15.71
C SER A 257 14.37 -4.55 -15.05
N MET A 258 13.33 -3.71 -15.14
CA MET A 258 11.96 -4.08 -14.77
C MET A 258 11.57 -5.44 -15.37
N GLU A 259 12.03 -5.71 -16.59
CA GLU A 259 11.81 -6.99 -17.28
C GLU A 259 12.38 -8.18 -16.52
N LYS A 260 13.57 -8.05 -15.91
CA LYS A 260 14.17 -9.13 -15.13
C LYS A 260 13.29 -9.49 -13.94
N MET A 261 12.80 -8.48 -13.21
CA MET A 261 11.91 -8.69 -12.07
C MET A 261 10.57 -9.31 -12.49
N LEU A 262 10.01 -8.88 -13.62
CA LEU A 262 8.75 -9.44 -14.14
C LEU A 262 8.91 -10.87 -14.66
N ASN A 263 10.11 -11.26 -15.11
CA ASN A 263 10.43 -12.61 -15.57
C ASN A 263 10.83 -13.57 -14.44
N GLU A 264 11.06 -13.08 -13.23
CA GLU A 264 11.35 -13.93 -12.07
C GLU A 264 10.12 -14.76 -11.67
N ARG A 265 10.39 -15.96 -11.14
CA ARG A 265 9.39 -16.85 -10.55
C ARG A 265 9.51 -16.77 -9.04
N GLY A 266 8.40 -16.43 -8.40
CA GLY A 266 8.30 -16.36 -6.95
C GLY A 266 8.23 -17.75 -6.30
N VAL A 267 8.17 -17.75 -4.98
CA VAL A 267 7.87 -18.93 -4.19
C VAL A 267 6.53 -18.69 -3.52
N GLU A 268 5.68 -19.71 -3.52
CA GLU A 268 4.44 -19.73 -2.76
C GLU A 268 4.66 -20.51 -1.47
N THR A 269 4.16 -19.95 -0.38
CA THR A 269 4.15 -20.60 0.92
C THR A 269 2.92 -21.49 1.04
N LEU A 270 3.15 -22.78 1.25
CA LEU A 270 2.11 -23.78 1.47
C LEU A 270 1.69 -23.82 2.94
N PRO A 271 0.45 -24.28 3.22
CA PRO A 271 0.02 -24.58 4.58
C PRO A 271 1.05 -25.45 5.30
N PHE A 272 1.32 -25.11 6.56
CA PHE A 272 2.28 -25.81 7.43
C PHE A 272 3.76 -25.64 7.05
N GLY A 273 4.11 -24.58 6.32
CA GLY A 273 5.49 -24.11 6.17
C GLY A 273 6.25 -24.73 4.99
N GLY A 274 5.57 -25.44 4.10
CA GLY A 274 6.14 -25.86 2.82
C GLY A 274 6.38 -24.66 1.89
N LYS A 275 7.34 -24.76 0.98
CA LYS A 275 7.57 -23.74 -0.06
C LYS A 275 7.54 -24.40 -1.43
N ARG A 276 6.81 -23.81 -2.37
CA ARG A 276 6.70 -24.29 -3.76
C ARG A 276 7.16 -23.21 -4.72
N LEU A 277 8.07 -23.54 -5.62
CA LEU A 277 8.45 -22.65 -6.70
C LEU A 277 7.25 -22.49 -7.65
N MET A 278 6.92 -21.24 -7.97
CA MET A 278 5.85 -20.94 -8.91
C MET A 278 6.26 -21.27 -10.34
N THR A 279 5.31 -21.75 -11.15
CA THR A 279 5.50 -21.99 -12.59
C THR A 279 5.39 -20.69 -13.39
N GLU A 280 4.51 -19.80 -12.94
CA GLU A 280 4.24 -18.50 -13.55
C GLU A 280 5.28 -17.45 -13.13
N THR A 281 5.58 -16.53 -14.04
CA THR A 281 6.41 -15.35 -13.75
C THR A 281 5.62 -14.29 -12.99
N ASN A 282 6.32 -13.34 -12.35
CA ASN A 282 5.68 -12.21 -11.69
C ASN A 282 4.77 -11.41 -12.64
N GLY A 283 5.19 -11.18 -13.89
CA GLY A 283 4.36 -10.52 -14.90
C GLY A 283 3.07 -11.28 -15.20
N GLN A 284 3.16 -12.60 -15.42
CA GLN A 284 1.99 -13.45 -15.66
C GLN A 284 1.02 -13.44 -14.47
N ARG A 285 1.54 -13.47 -13.24
CA ARG A 285 0.71 -13.41 -12.02
C ARG A 285 -0.05 -12.09 -11.91
N ILE A 286 0.60 -10.97 -12.24
CA ILE A 286 -0.04 -9.65 -12.27
C ILE A 286 -1.12 -9.63 -13.35
N GLU A 287 -0.85 -10.13 -14.54
CA GLU A 287 -1.83 -10.19 -15.64
C GLU A 287 -3.07 -11.01 -15.25
N THR A 288 -2.87 -12.24 -14.76
CA THR A 288 -3.96 -13.12 -14.27
C THR A 288 -4.76 -12.45 -13.16
N PHE A 289 -4.10 -11.73 -12.25
CA PHE A 289 -4.77 -10.96 -11.21
C PHE A 289 -5.62 -9.84 -11.80
N VAL A 290 -5.09 -9.06 -12.76
CA VAL A 290 -5.82 -7.96 -13.41
C VAL A 290 -7.05 -8.47 -14.17
N GLN A 291 -6.95 -9.62 -14.83
CA GLN A 291 -8.10 -10.24 -15.50
C GLN A 291 -9.27 -10.45 -14.54
N ARG A 292 -8.98 -10.92 -13.31
CA ARG A 292 -9.98 -11.12 -12.25
C ARG A 292 -10.42 -9.80 -11.61
N LEU A 293 -9.48 -8.88 -11.43
CA LEU A 293 -9.71 -7.55 -10.85
C LEU A 293 -10.72 -6.77 -11.69
N VAL A 294 -10.49 -6.65 -13.00
CA VAL A 294 -11.38 -5.93 -13.92
C VAL A 294 -12.65 -6.73 -14.22
N GLY A 295 -12.55 -8.06 -14.36
CA GLY A 295 -13.71 -8.93 -14.61
C GLY A 295 -14.76 -8.93 -13.49
N SER A 296 -14.35 -8.61 -12.26
CA SER A 296 -15.25 -8.45 -11.11
C SER A 296 -15.69 -7.00 -10.85
N SER A 297 -15.17 -6.03 -11.61
CA SER A 297 -15.37 -4.60 -11.33
C SER A 297 -15.35 -3.71 -12.57
N LEU A 298 -16.28 -3.93 -13.51
CA LEU A 298 -16.64 -2.81 -14.40
C LEU A 298 -17.07 -1.63 -13.51
N PRO A 299 -16.34 -0.49 -13.53
CA PRO A 299 -16.77 0.68 -12.79
C PRO A 299 -18.08 1.20 -13.39
N PRO A 300 -19.01 1.77 -12.60
CA PRO A 300 -20.09 2.55 -13.19
C PRO A 300 -19.47 3.68 -14.03
N SER A 301 -19.80 3.71 -15.31
CA SER A 301 -19.36 4.75 -16.26
C SER A 301 -19.64 6.14 -15.68
N PRO A 302 -18.71 7.11 -15.77
CA PRO A 302 -18.96 8.48 -15.35
C PRO A 302 -19.75 9.22 -16.44
N CYS A 303 -21.00 8.83 -16.68
CA CYS A 303 -21.89 9.54 -17.59
C CYS A 303 -23.33 9.38 -17.12
N LYS A 304 -23.86 10.35 -16.37
CA LYS A 304 -25.26 10.80 -16.55
C LYS A 304 -25.39 12.30 -16.37
N ASN A 305 -25.52 12.92 -17.54
CA ASN A 305 -26.20 14.15 -17.90
C ASN A 305 -27.23 14.68 -16.89
N THR A 306 -27.15 15.99 -16.71
CA THR A 306 -28.25 16.94 -16.48
C THR A 306 -29.61 16.45 -16.99
N THR A 307 -30.55 16.19 -16.08
CA THR A 307 -31.99 16.38 -16.33
C THR A 307 -32.67 16.62 -14.98
N VAL A 308 -32.77 17.89 -14.58
CA VAL A 308 -33.82 18.29 -13.65
C VAL A 308 -35.00 18.67 -14.53
N SER A 309 -35.95 17.76 -14.63
CA SER A 309 -37.28 17.98 -15.19
C SER A 309 -37.98 19.07 -14.37
N GLN A 310 -38.49 20.08 -15.07
CA GLN A 310 -39.46 21.03 -14.55
C GLN A 310 -40.64 20.26 -13.94
N HIS A 311 -41.04 20.59 -12.72
CA HIS A 311 -42.38 20.29 -12.25
C HIS A 311 -43.18 21.58 -12.23
N VAL A 312 -44.17 21.61 -13.11
CA VAL A 312 -45.23 22.60 -13.24
C VAL A 312 -46.24 22.43 -12.09
N ASP A 313 -46.85 23.57 -11.75
CA ASP A 313 -47.96 23.88 -10.84
C ASP A 313 -48.98 22.78 -10.48
N GLY A 314 -49.57 22.96 -9.29
CA GLY A 314 -51.04 22.86 -9.16
C GLY A 314 -51.61 22.35 -7.84
N ARG A 315 -51.74 23.24 -6.85
CA ARG A 315 -52.99 23.63 -6.12
C ARG A 315 -52.70 24.17 -4.73
#